data_AF-A0A0C3J981-F1
#
_entry.id   AF-A0A0C3J981-F1
#
_cell.length_a   1.000
_cell.length_b   1.000
_cell.length_c   1.000
_cell.angle_alpha   90.00
_cell.angle_beta   90.00
_cell.angle_gamma   90.00
#
_symmetry.space_group_name_H-M   'P 1'
#
loop_
_entity.id
_entity.type
_entity.pdbx_description
1 polymer ?
#
loop_
_entity_poly.entity_id
_entity_poly.type
_entity_poly.pdbx_seq_one_letter_code
_entity_poly.pdbx_strand_id
1 'polypeptide(L)' 'DHAVFIFRQLEVVCMAAWHVDDGLGGSNNKRFLAEVKHRLHLRFGISDMGPITKYLGIQFERDRHTRELWLHQ' A
#
# COMPACT_ATOMS: atom_id res chain seq x y z
N ASP A 1 -2.48 -15.44 -8.35
CA ASP A 1 -1.73 -14.43 -9.13
C ASP A 1 -1.23 -13.29 -8.26
N HIS A 2 -0.07 -12.76 -8.60
CA HIS A 2 0.53 -11.59 -7.95
C HIS A 2 0.69 -10.49 -8.99
N ALA A 3 0.33 -9.26 -8.63
CA ALA A 3 0.52 -8.11 -9.50
C ALA A 3 1.08 -6.93 -8.70
N VAL A 4 1.95 -6.14 -9.35
CA VAL A 4 2.43 -4.86 -8.82
C VAL A 4 2.14 -3.80 -9.86
N PHE A 5 1.37 -2.79 -9.47
CA PHE A 5 1.03 -1.63 -10.28
C PHE A 5 1.85 -0.44 -9.80
N ILE A 6 2.49 0.27 -10.73
CA ILE A 6 3.28 1.47 -10.44
C ILE A 6 2.70 2.62 -11.25
N PHE A 7 2.26 3.65 -10.54
CA PHE A 7 1.86 4.93 -11.12
C PHE A 7 2.94 5.97 -10.84
N ARG A 8 3.39 6.65 -11.91
CA ARG A 8 4.32 7.77 -11.81
C ARG A 8 3.88 8.90 -12.72
N GLN A 9 3.59 10.05 -12.13
CA GLN A 9 3.29 11.28 -12.85
C GLN A 9 3.88 12.48 -12.12
N LEU A 10 4.70 13.28 -12.82
CA LEU A 10 5.47 14.38 -12.23
C LEU A 10 6.27 13.87 -11.01
N GLU A 11 6.03 14.47 -9.84
CA GLU A 11 6.67 14.11 -8.56
C GLU A 11 5.89 13.04 -7.78
N VAL A 12 4.71 12.63 -8.22
CA VAL A 12 3.90 11.63 -7.52
C VAL A 12 4.29 10.22 -7.95
N VAL A 13 4.61 9.39 -6.97
CA VAL A 13 4.86 7.95 -7.12
C VAL A 13 3.90 7.20 -6.20
N CYS A 14 3.12 6.30 -6.77
CA CYS A 14 2.21 5.42 -6.03
C CYS A 14 2.39 3.98 -6.52
N MET A 15 2.44 3.04 -5.59
CA MET A 15 2.57 1.62 -5.85
C MET A 15 1.44 0.87 -5.16
N ALA A 16 0.92 -0.15 -5.84
CA ALA A 16 -0.05 -1.08 -5.28
C ALA A 16 0.38 -2.51 -5.64
N ALA A 17 0.65 -3.33 -4.63
CA ALA A 17 0.85 -4.76 -4.75
C ALA A 17 -0.46 -5.47 -4.42
N TRP A 18 -0.78 -6.52 -5.17
CA TRP A 18 -2.03 -7.27 -5.05
C TRP A 18 -1.77 -8.77 -5.06
N HIS A 19 -2.45 -9.48 -4.17
CA HIS A 19 -2.52 -10.93 -4.16
C HIS A 19 -3.91 -11.39 -3.73
N VAL A 20 -4.68 -11.94 -4.67
CA VAL A 20 -6.06 -12.40 -4.44
C VAL A 20 -6.90 -11.28 -3.78
N ASP A 21 -7.22 -11.39 -2.50
CA ASP A 21 -8.05 -10.44 -1.76
C ASP A 21 -7.22 -9.41 -0.96
N ASP A 22 -5.90 -9.62 -0.86
CA ASP A 22 -4.99 -8.79 -0.06
C ASP A 22 -4.23 -7.77 -0.91
N GLY A 23 -4.42 -6.49 -0.58
CA GLY A 23 -3.72 -5.36 -1.18
C GLY A 23 -2.72 -4.70 -0.23
N LEU A 24 -1.57 -4.29 -0.78
CA LEU A 24 -0.57 -3.45 -0.10
C LEU A 24 -0.31 -2.20 -0.95
N GLY A 25 -0.47 -1.02 -0.37
CA GLY A 25 -0.32 0.25 -1.09
C GLY A 25 0.64 1.23 -0.41
N GLY A 26 1.38 1.99 -1.22
CA GLY A 26 2.28 3.04 -0.75
C GLY A 26 2.39 4.20 -1.75
N SER A 27 2.53 5.42 -1.25
CA SER A 27 2.75 6.60 -2.10
C SER A 27 3.57 7.64 -1.34
N ASN A 28 4.34 8.45 -2.09
CA ASN A 28 4.97 9.65 -1.55
C ASN A 28 3.98 10.81 -1.36
N ASN A 29 2.75 10.70 -1.90
CA ASN A 29 1.68 11.68 -1.72
C ASN A 29 0.49 11.04 -0.97
N LYS A 30 0.29 11.46 0.29
CA LYS A 30 -0.76 10.91 1.17
C LYS A 30 -2.18 11.14 0.63
N ARG A 31 -2.44 12.32 0.04
CA ARG A 31 -3.75 12.66 -0.52
C ARG A 31 -4.07 11.79 -1.73
N PHE A 32 -3.09 11.59 -2.60
CA PHE A 32 -3.23 10.70 -3.74
C PHE A 32 -3.48 9.25 -3.32
N LEU A 33 -2.75 8.74 -2.33
CA LEU A 33 -3.00 7.39 -1.80
C LEU A 33 -4.40 7.24 -1.20
N ALA A 34 -4.89 8.26 -0.49
CA ALA A 34 -6.25 8.25 0.05
C ALA A 34 -7.29 8.19 -1.06
N GLU A 35 -7.12 8.94 -2.15
CA GLU A 35 -7.99 8.88 -3.32
C GLU A 35 -7.95 7.50 -3.99
N VAL A 36 -6.76 6.93 -4.21
CA VAL A 36 -6.62 5.57 -4.77
C VAL A 36 -7.37 4.55 -3.92
N LYS A 37 -7.18 4.56 -2.59
CA LYS A 37 -7.90 3.67 -1.67
C LYS A 37 -9.41 3.88 -1.74
N HIS A 38 -9.87 5.13 -1.80
CA HIS A 38 -11.29 5.45 -1.92
C HIS A 38 -11.89 4.91 -3.23
N ARG A 39 -11.19 5.04 -4.36
CA ARG A 39 -11.61 4.52 -5.66
C ARG A 39 -11.66 2.99 -5.67
N LEU A 40 -10.68 2.33 -5.05
CA LEU A 40 -10.67 0.87 -4.87
C LEU A 40 -11.86 0.39 -4.02
N HIS A 41 -12.14 1.09 -2.91
CA HIS A 41 -13.29 0.82 -2.06
C HIS A 41 -14.61 0.94 -2.84
N LEU A 42 -14.82 2.06 -3.55
CA LEU A 42 -16.04 2.28 -4.33
C LEU A 42 -16.23 1.26 -5.46
N ARG A 43 -15.13 0.83 -6.11
CA ARG A 43 -15.22 -0.04 -7.28
C ARG A 43 -15.31 -1.52 -6.93
N PHE A 44 -14.63 -1.95 -5.88
CA PHE A 44 -14.43 -3.37 -5.56
C PHE A 44 -14.84 -3.74 -4.13
N GLY A 45 -15.28 -2.78 -3.30
CA GLY A 45 -15.66 -3.04 -1.92
C GLY A 45 -14.49 -3.32 -0.97
N ILE A 46 -13.26 -3.02 -1.38
CA ILE A 46 -12.06 -3.25 -0.56
C ILE A 46 -12.07 -2.33 0.67
N SER A 47 -11.75 -2.88 1.83
CA SER A 47 -11.63 -2.15 3.09
C SER A 47 -10.18 -1.75 3.35
N ASP A 48 -9.98 -0.51 3.80
CA ASP A 48 -8.67 -0.03 4.25
C ASP A 48 -8.39 -0.54 5.67
N MET A 49 -7.37 -1.39 5.80
CA MET A 49 -6.95 -1.97 7.09
C MET A 49 -5.98 -1.06 7.85
N GLY A 50 -5.65 0.13 7.32
CA GLY A 50 -4.76 1.09 7.96
C GLY A 50 -3.28 0.83 7.67
N PRO A 51 -2.37 1.29 8.54
CA PRO A 51 -0.93 1.07 8.37
C PRO A 51 -0.59 -0.41 8.33
N ILE A 52 0.29 -0.81 7.40
CA ILE A 52 0.68 -2.20 7.26
C ILE A 52 1.44 -2.70 8.50
N THR A 53 1.01 -3.84 9.02
CA THR A 53 1.70 -4.60 10.09
C THR A 53 2.00 -6.03 9.65
N LYS A 54 1.20 -6.59 8.74
CA LYS A 54 1.40 -7.93 8.16
C LYS A 54 0.84 -8.02 6.73
N TYR A 55 1.59 -8.61 5.81
CA TYR A 55 1.15 -8.91 4.42
C TYR A 55 1.72 -10.26 3.99
N LEU A 56 0.87 -11.17 3.52
CA LEU A 56 1.29 -12.50 3.02
C LEU A 56 2.22 -13.27 4.00
N GLY A 57 1.93 -13.19 5.30
CA GLY A 57 2.73 -13.83 6.34
C GLY A 57 3.93 -13.00 6.82
N ILE A 58 4.40 -12.03 6.05
CA ILE A 58 5.53 -11.16 6.40
C ILE A 58 5.06 -10.07 7.36
N GLN A 59 5.73 -9.92 8.50
CA GLN A 59 5.47 -8.86 9.46
C GLN A 59 6.32 -7.62 9.13
N PHE A 60 5.72 -6.45 9.27
CA PHE A 60 6.34 -5.16 8.98
C PHE A 60 6.42 -4.32 10.25
N GLU A 61 7.61 -3.81 10.53
CA GLU A 61 7.83 -2.76 11.53
C GLU A 61 8.37 -1.53 10.81
N ARG A 62 7.83 -0.34 11.09
CA ARG A 62 8.28 0.89 10.43
C ARG A 62 8.39 2.04 11.41
N ASP A 63 9.58 2.63 11.45
CA ASP A 63 9.81 3.91 12.10
C ASP A 63 9.91 5.03 11.04
N ARG A 64 8.98 6.00 11.13
CA ARG A 64 8.97 7.16 10.21
C ARG A 64 9.98 8.24 10.59
N HIS A 65 10.41 8.29 11.85
CA HIS A 65 11.38 9.27 12.35
C HIS A 65 12.78 8.91 11.85
N THR A 66 13.19 7.65 12.00
CA THR A 66 14.48 7.13 11.51
C THR A 66 14.45 6.73 10.04
N ARG A 67 13.24 6.63 9.45
CA ARG A 67 12.99 6.18 8.07
C ARG A 67 13.40 4.72 7.82
N GLU A 68 13.27 3.90 8.85
CA GLU A 68 13.60 2.49 8.81
C GLU A 68 12.35 1.63 8.58
N LEU A 69 12.56 0.50 7.91
CA LEU A 69 11.54 -0.51 7.64
C LEU A 69 12.18 -1.88 7.85
N TRP A 70 11.61 -2.66 8.76
CA TRP A 70 12.02 -4.03 9.02
C TRP A 70 10.95 -5.00 8.54
N LEU A 71 11.42 -6.14 8.01
CA LEU A 71 10.58 -7.22 7.53
C LEU A 71 10.98 -8.49 8.29
N HIS A 72 10.01 -9.17 8.88
CA HIS A 72 10.19 -10.42 9.62
C HIS A 72 9.41 -11.53 8.94
N GLN A 73 10.00 -12.72 8.82
CA GLN A 73 9.36 -13.93 8.28
C GLN A 73 9.22 -14.99 9.37
#